data_AF-A0A962JL94-F1
#
_entry.id   AF-A0A962JL94-F1
#
_cell.length_a   1.000
_cell.length_b   1.000
_cell.length_c   1.000
_cell.angle_alpha   90.00
_cell.angle_beta   90.00
_cell.angle_gamma   90.00
#
_symmetry.space_group_name_H-M   'P 1'
#
loop_
_entity.id
_entity.type
_entity.pdbx_description
1 polymer ?
#
loop_
_entity_poly.entity_id
_entity_poly.type
_entity_poly.pdbx_seq_one_letter_code
_entity_poly.pdbx_strand_id
1 'polypeptide(L)' 'MKKLLLLSVVSVSVVPSVVIAQEDIAFGDQDMPVVLSATRLKQAIADAPASITLIDRQMIDQSGAREIPDLLRLVPGMVV' A
#
# COMPACT_ATOMS: atom_id res chain seq x y z
N MET A 1 16.71 -7.84 64.77
CA MET A 1 16.39 -6.41 64.97
C MET A 1 16.63 -5.66 63.67
N LYS A 2 15.60 -4.92 63.18
CA LYS A 2 15.69 -3.77 62.26
C LYS A 2 15.92 -4.14 60.77
N LYS A 3 14.84 -4.32 60.00
CA LYS A 3 14.17 -3.32 59.14
C LYS A 3 14.93 -3.16 57.81
N LEU A 4 14.42 -3.70 56.70
CA LEU A 4 13.37 -3.16 55.83
C LEU A 4 13.91 -2.03 54.93
N LEU A 5 13.81 -2.25 53.60
CA LEU A 5 13.53 -1.29 52.49
C LEU A 5 14.27 -1.79 51.23
N LEU A 6 13.66 -2.55 50.30
CA LEU A 6 12.70 -2.13 49.27
C LEU A 6 13.05 -0.79 48.62
N LEU A 7 13.89 -0.84 47.57
CA LEU A 7 13.96 0.21 46.54
C LEU A 7 13.49 -0.41 45.22
N SER A 8 12.26 -0.08 44.80
CA SER A 8 11.81 -0.37 43.44
C SER A 8 12.49 0.61 42.48
N VAL A 9 13.26 0.07 41.55
CA VAL A 9 13.85 0.84 40.46
C VAL A 9 12.73 1.07 39.45
N VAL A 10 12.17 2.27 39.44
CA VAL A 10 11.25 2.72 38.38
C VAL A 10 12.12 3.05 37.17
N SER A 11 12.23 2.10 36.24
CA SER A 11 12.82 2.34 34.92
C SER A 11 11.88 3.20 34.09
N VAL A 12 12.14 4.50 34.02
CA VAL A 12 11.50 5.39 33.05
C VAL A 12 12.13 5.12 31.69
N SER A 13 11.43 4.36 30.84
CA SER A 13 11.82 4.19 29.45
C SER A 13 11.42 5.45 28.69
N VAL A 14 12.41 6.30 28.39
CA VAL A 14 12.24 7.42 27.46
C VAL A 14 12.10 6.78 26.07
N VAL A 15 10.86 6.73 25.57
CA VAL A 15 10.61 6.31 24.19
C VAL A 15 11.11 7.44 23.29
N PRO A 16 12.08 7.22 22.38
CA PRO A 16 12.39 8.21 21.38
C PRO A 16 11.15 8.32 20.47
N SER A 17 10.48 9.46 20.49
CA SER A 17 9.46 9.78 19.50
C SER A 17 10.14 9.83 18.14
N VAL A 18 10.04 8.74 17.38
CA VAL A 18 10.38 8.72 15.96
C VAL A 18 9.41 9.67 15.28
N VAL A 19 9.87 10.88 14.98
CA VAL A 19 9.19 11.78 14.07
C VAL A 19 9.38 11.18 12.69
N ILE A 20 8.41 10.38 12.24
CA ILE A 20 8.30 10.03 10.82
C ILE A 20 7.94 11.34 10.14
N ALA A 21 8.90 11.95 9.45
CA ALA A 21 8.59 13.01 8.51
C ALA A 21 7.61 12.40 7.50
N GLN A 22 6.36 12.86 7.54
CA GLN A 22 5.39 12.51 6.54
C GLN A 22 5.86 13.20 5.25
N GLU A 23 6.60 12.47 4.42
CA GLU A 23 6.71 12.83 3.00
C GLU A 23 5.27 12.86 2.50
N ASP A 24 4.75 14.07 2.35
CA ASP A 24 3.52 14.32 1.63
C ASP A 24 3.81 13.87 0.20
N ILE A 25 3.50 12.59 -0.09
CA ILE A 25 3.67 12.00 -1.40
C ILE A 25 2.82 12.88 -2.32
N ALA A 26 3.47 13.80 -3.03
CA ALA A 26 2.81 14.73 -3.90
C ALA A 26 2.22 13.94 -5.09
N PHE A 27 1.01 13.43 -4.91
CA PHE A 27 0.20 12.80 -5.97
C PHE A 27 -0.29 13.80 -7.03
N GLY A 28 0.20 15.05 -7.01
CA GLY A 28 -0.32 16.16 -7.80
C GLY A 28 0.22 16.28 -9.23
N ASP A 29 1.42 15.77 -9.51
CA ASP A 29 2.11 15.97 -10.80
C ASP A 29 2.25 14.69 -11.65
N GLN A 30 1.73 13.56 -11.19
CA GLN A 30 1.65 12.33 -11.99
C GLN A 30 0.24 12.22 -12.56
N ASP A 31 0.10 12.28 -13.88
CA ASP A 31 -1.20 12.09 -14.54
C ASP A 31 -1.83 10.77 -14.08
N MET A 32 -2.94 10.86 -13.37
CA MET A 32 -3.68 9.70 -12.86
C MET A 32 -4.17 8.86 -14.05
N PRO A 33 -3.97 7.53 -14.06
CA PRO A 33 -4.36 6.70 -15.19
C PRO A 33 -5.88 6.75 -15.42
N VAL A 34 -6.25 6.86 -16.69
CA VAL A 34 -7.64 6.88 -17.14
C VAL A 34 -8.10 5.48 -17.54
N VAL A 35 -9.28 5.08 -17.06
CA VAL A 35 -9.87 3.76 -17.27
C VAL A 35 -11.26 3.88 -17.86
N LEU A 36 -11.71 2.82 -18.55
CA LEU A 36 -13.07 2.71 -19.10
C LEU A 36 -13.76 1.40 -18.70
N SER A 37 -13.05 0.42 -18.15
CA SER A 37 -13.54 -0.96 -18.03
C SER A 37 -14.78 -1.11 -17.15
N ALA A 38 -14.94 -0.25 -16.13
CA ALA A 38 -16.07 -0.34 -15.20
C ALA A 38 -17.37 0.27 -15.76
N THR A 39 -17.30 1.44 -16.41
CA THR A 39 -18.48 2.23 -16.80
C THR A 39 -18.59 2.48 -18.31
N ARG A 40 -17.56 2.15 -19.08
CA ARG A 40 -17.32 2.56 -20.48
C ARG A 40 -17.18 4.08 -20.69
N LEU A 41 -17.02 4.85 -19.62
CA LEU A 41 -16.73 6.28 -19.68
C LEU A 41 -15.24 6.50 -19.37
N LYS A 42 -14.62 7.50 -20.01
CA LYS A 42 -13.25 7.93 -19.67
C LYS A 42 -13.28 8.61 -18.31
N GLN A 43 -12.63 8.01 -17.33
CA GLN A 43 -12.57 8.51 -15.96
C GLN A 43 -11.21 8.19 -15.34
N ALA A 44 -10.72 9.02 -14.43
CA ALA A 44 -9.53 8.67 -13.65
C ALA A 44 -9.82 7.43 -12.79
N ILE A 45 -8.80 6.61 -12.52
CA ILE A 45 -8.98 5.38 -11.72
C ILE A 45 -9.55 5.67 -10.33
N ALA A 46 -9.21 6.83 -9.74
CA ALA A 46 -9.70 7.27 -8.44
C ALA A 46 -11.22 7.57 -8.42
N ASP A 47 -11.80 7.91 -9.57
CA ASP A 47 -13.22 8.22 -9.72
C ASP A 47 -14.05 7.00 -10.12
N ALA A 48 -13.42 5.85 -10.35
CA ALA A 48 -14.12 4.66 -10.77
C ALA A 48 -14.99 4.08 -9.63
N PRO A 49 -16.23 3.65 -9.91
CA PRO A 49 -17.17 3.20 -8.88
C PRO A 49 -16.91 1.78 -8.36
N ALA A 50 -15.75 1.18 -8.69
CA ALA A 50 -15.41 -0.20 -8.35
C ALA A 50 -13.89 -0.34 -8.18
N SER A 51 -13.45 -1.38 -7.47
CA SER A 51 -12.04 -1.72 -7.35
C SER A 51 -11.47 -2.14 -8.71
N ILE A 52 -10.39 -1.49 -9.14
CA ILE A 52 -9.71 -1.75 -10.42
C ILE A 52 -8.27 -2.13 -10.16
N THR A 53 -7.80 -3.19 -10.81
CA THR A 53 -6.37 -3.53 -10.89
C THR A 53 -5.86 -3.17 -12.27
N LEU A 54 -4.84 -2.32 -12.35
CA LEU A 54 -4.19 -1.94 -13.60
C LEU A 54 -2.94 -2.79 -13.79
N ILE A 55 -2.93 -3.61 -14.84
CA ILE A 55 -1.74 -4.33 -15.30
C ILE A 55 -1.22 -3.57 -16.51
N ASP A 56 -0.16 -2.79 -16.32
CA ASP A 56 0.44 -1.98 -17.38
C ASP A 56 1.44 -2.78 -18.24
N ARG A 57 1.95 -2.14 -19.30
CA ARG A 57 2.89 -2.78 -20.23
C ARG A 57 4.20 -3.18 -19.54
N GLN A 58 4.72 -2.34 -18.65
CA GLN A 58 5.96 -2.61 -17.95
C GLN A 58 5.81 -3.81 -17.02
N MET A 59 4.69 -3.91 -16.31
CA MET A 59 4.36 -5.05 -15.45
C MET A 59 4.28 -6.34 -16.26
N ILE A 60 3.64 -6.31 -17.45
CA ILE A 60 3.57 -7.48 -18.33
C ILE A 60 4.98 -7.92 -18.74
N ASP A 61 5.81 -7.00 -19.20
CA ASP A 61 7.16 -7.31 -19.68
C ASP A 61 8.08 -7.81 -18.54
N GLN A 62 7.88 -7.30 -17.32
CA GLN A 62 8.62 -7.73 -16.13
C GLN A 62 8.08 -9.04 -15.53
N SER A 63 6.82 -9.40 -15.77
CA SER A 63 6.18 -10.58 -15.19
C SER A 63 6.68 -11.91 -15.77
N GLY A 64 7.17 -11.91 -17.02
CA GLY A 64 7.50 -13.14 -17.74
C GLY A 64 6.29 -14.02 -18.10
N ALA A 65 5.06 -13.52 -17.91
CA ALA A 65 3.83 -14.20 -18.25
C ALA A 65 3.76 -14.52 -19.76
N ARG A 66 3.27 -15.72 -20.10
CA ARG A 66 3.08 -16.14 -21.49
C ARG A 66 1.61 -16.17 -21.89
N GLU A 67 0.73 -16.35 -20.91
CA GLU A 67 -0.70 -16.40 -21.11
C GLU A 67 -1.42 -15.44 -20.16
N ILE A 68 -2.65 -15.07 -20.51
CA ILE A 68 -3.47 -14.16 -19.69
C ILE A 68 -3.73 -14.71 -18.27
N PRO A 69 -3.99 -16.02 -18.05
CA PRO A 69 -4.16 -16.55 -16.70
C PRO A 69 -2.93 -16.31 -15.81
N ASP A 70 -1.72 -16.33 -16.36
CA ASP A 70 -0.49 -16.06 -15.60
C ASP A 70 -0.51 -14.63 -15.02
N LEU A 71 -0.97 -13.64 -15.82
CA LEU A 71 -1.11 -12.25 -15.38
C LEU A 71 -2.21 -12.10 -14.33
N LEU A 72 -3.33 -12.81 -14.49
CA LEU A 72 -4.46 -12.73 -13.57
C LEU A 72 -4.14 -13.29 -12.17
N ARG A 73 -3.11 -14.13 -12.02
CA ARG A 73 -2.60 -14.55 -10.70
C ARG A 73 -2.07 -13.40 -9.86
N LEU A 74 -1.68 -12.28 -10.48
CA LEU A 74 -1.22 -11.08 -9.79
C LEU A 74 -2.39 -10.26 -9.22
N VAL A 75 -3.63 -10.55 -9.64
CA VAL A 75 -4.82 -9.81 -9.23
C VAL A 75 -5.40 -10.41 -7.95
N PRO A 76 -5.57 -9.63 -6.87
CA PRO A 76 -6.17 -10.12 -5.63
C PRO A 76 -7.58 -10.66 -5.85
N GLY A 77 -7.89 -11.81 -5.25
CA GLY A 77 -9.23 -12.41 -5.30
C GLY A 77 -9.55 -13.16 -6.60
N MET A 78 -8.63 -13.23 -7.56
CA MET A 78 -8.78 -14.05 -8.76
C MET A 78 -8.33 -15.49 -8.48
N VAL A 79 -9.17 -16.47 -8.85
CA VAL A 79 -8.82 -17.89 -8.88
C VAL A 79 -8.79 -18.31 -10.35
N VAL A 80 -7.63 -18.80 -10.79
CA VAL A 80 -7.33 -19.08 -12.20
C VAL A 80 -6.70 -20.44 -12.40
#